data_AF-A0A449B1U7-F1
#
_entry.id   AF-A0A449B1U7-F1
#
_cell.length_a   1.000
_cell.length_b   1.000
_cell.length_c   1.000
_cell.angle_alpha   90.00
_cell.angle_beta   90.00
_cell.angle_gamma   90.00
#
_symmetry.space_group_name_H-M   'P 1'
#
loop_
_entity.id
_entity.type
_entity.pdbx_description
1 polymer ?
#
loop_
_entity_poly.entity_id
_entity_poly.type
_entity_poly.pdbx_seq_one_letter_code
_entity_poly.pdbx_strand_id
1 'polypeptide(L)'
;MELTKVITAPVLTEKTYQQMSNGVYTFKVDYHANKFQIANAVEQIFKVKVEKVNTIKVDKKPKNVGRFHGFTNRYKKAMVTLVAGQEINFFPNEEVKPVKEQVAKEERKNLASDVEKRVAAKLASKKTATKTNANTSKTTMHRKVGGGE
;
A
#
# COMPACT_ATOMS: atom_id res chain seq x y z
N MET A 1 -29.95 -4.46 -12.14
CA MET A 1 -28.86 -5.33 -12.66
C MET A 1 -28.17 -5.96 -11.48
N GLU A 2 -27.92 -7.26 -11.52
CA GLU A 2 -27.14 -7.96 -10.49
C GLU A 2 -25.66 -7.56 -10.60
N LEU A 3 -25.04 -7.13 -9.50
CA LEU A 3 -23.63 -6.66 -9.50
C LEU A 3 -22.65 -7.76 -9.93
N THR A 4 -22.96 -9.02 -9.63
CA THR A 4 -22.16 -10.19 -10.02
C THR A 4 -22.08 -10.40 -11.53
N LYS A 5 -23.06 -9.93 -12.31
CA LYS A 5 -23.06 -10.05 -13.78
C LYS A 5 -22.40 -8.88 -14.49
N VAL A 6 -21.99 -7.83 -13.77
CA VAL A 6 -21.41 -6.62 -14.37
C VAL A 6 -20.01 -6.87 -14.92
N ILE A 7 -19.19 -7.66 -14.21
CA ILE A 7 -17.81 -7.97 -14.59
C ILE A 7 -17.78 -9.34 -15.24
N THR A 8 -17.22 -9.45 -16.45
CA THR A 8 -17.12 -10.71 -17.19
C THR A 8 -15.75 -11.36 -17.05
N ALA A 9 -14.67 -10.59 -17.29
CA ALA A 9 -13.30 -11.12 -17.26
C ALA A 9 -12.26 -9.99 -17.15
N PRO A 10 -11.06 -10.24 -16.61
CA PRO A 10 -9.93 -9.31 -16.75
C PRO A 10 -9.42 -9.27 -18.20
N VAL A 11 -8.90 -8.13 -18.62
CA VAL A 11 -8.23 -7.98 -19.92
C VAL A 11 -6.72 -8.03 -19.68
N LEU A 12 -6.07 -9.07 -20.19
CA LEU A 12 -4.64 -9.30 -20.05
C LEU A 12 -3.94 -9.09 -21.39
N THR A 13 -3.16 -8.01 -21.47
CA THR A 13 -2.35 -7.58 -22.61
C THR A 13 -1.09 -6.90 -22.07
N GLU A 14 -0.02 -6.80 -22.85
CA GLU A 14 1.23 -6.13 -22.43
C GLU A 14 0.97 -4.73 -21.85
N LYS A 15 0.11 -3.95 -22.52
CA LYS A 15 -0.28 -2.61 -22.07
C LYS A 15 -0.99 -2.64 -20.72
N THR A 16 -1.90 -3.58 -20.49
CA THR A 16 -2.60 -3.65 -19.20
C THR A 16 -1.66 -4.07 -18.08
N TYR A 17 -0.68 -4.92 -18.34
CA TYR A 17 0.37 -5.24 -17.36
C TYR A 17 1.19 -4.00 -16.97
N GLN A 18 1.60 -3.17 -17.94
CA GLN A 18 2.29 -1.90 -17.64
C GLN A 18 1.42 -0.95 -16.81
N GLN A 19 0.10 -0.96 -17.03
CA GLN A 19 -0.84 -0.15 -16.28
C GLN A 19 -1.10 -0.67 -14.86
N MET A 20 -0.92 -1.97 -14.59
CA MET A 20 -1.07 -2.54 -13.25
C MET A 20 -0.07 -1.95 -12.25
N SER A 21 1.16 -1.64 -12.67
CA SER A 21 2.15 -0.95 -11.83
C SER A 21 1.68 0.44 -11.37
N ASN A 22 0.75 1.05 -12.10
CA ASN A 22 0.13 2.33 -11.75
C ASN A 22 -1.21 2.15 -11.00
N GLY A 23 -1.56 0.94 -10.56
CA GLY A 23 -2.82 0.65 -9.89
C GLY A 23 -4.05 0.70 -10.81
N VAL A 24 -3.85 0.59 -12.14
CA VAL A 24 -4.93 0.64 -13.12
C VAL A 24 -5.19 -0.75 -13.70
N TYR A 25 -6.39 -1.26 -13.44
CA TYR A 25 -6.83 -2.59 -13.84
C TYR A 25 -7.91 -2.52 -14.90
N THR A 26 -7.82 -3.39 -15.91
CA THR A 26 -8.75 -3.37 -17.04
C THR A 26 -9.64 -4.60 -17.05
N PHE A 27 -10.96 -4.38 -17.10
CA PHE A 27 -11.98 -5.41 -17.13
C PHE A 27 -12.82 -5.36 -18.40
N LYS A 28 -13.23 -6.53 -18.88
CA LYS A 28 -14.34 -6.72 -19.79
C LYS A 28 -15.62 -6.75 -18.95
N VAL A 29 -16.49 -5.78 -19.20
CA VAL A 29 -17.75 -5.59 -18.48
C VAL A 29 -18.93 -5.59 -19.44
N ASP A 30 -20.14 -5.72 -18.89
CA ASP A 30 -21.37 -5.67 -19.67
C ASP A 30 -21.49 -4.35 -20.45
N TYR A 31 -22.04 -4.45 -21.67
CA TYR A 31 -22.12 -3.31 -22.59
C TYR A 31 -23.02 -2.17 -22.06
N HIS A 32 -24.01 -2.50 -21.22
CA HIS A 32 -24.98 -1.57 -20.67
C HIS A 32 -24.63 -1.06 -19.26
N ALA A 33 -23.61 -1.64 -18.61
CA ALA A 33 -23.21 -1.26 -17.25
C ALA A 33 -22.76 0.21 -17.10
N ASN A 34 -23.23 0.90 -16.05
CA ASN A 34 -22.80 2.27 -15.74
C ASN A 34 -21.50 2.27 -14.89
N LYS A 35 -20.76 3.39 -14.88
CA LYS A 35 -19.51 3.53 -14.11
C LYS A 35 -19.68 3.26 -12.62
N PHE A 36 -20.77 3.76 -12.02
CA PHE A 36 -21.10 3.53 -10.61
C PHE A 36 -21.33 2.04 -10.31
N GLN A 37 -22.00 1.32 -11.21
CA GLN A 37 -22.23 -0.12 -11.05
C GLN A 37 -20.93 -0.91 -11.15
N ILE A 38 -20.05 -0.51 -12.06
CA ILE A 38 -18.72 -1.12 -12.23
C ILE A 38 -17.88 -0.90 -10.97
N ALA A 39 -17.84 0.32 -10.43
CA ALA A 39 -17.13 0.62 -9.19
C ALA A 39 -17.63 -0.26 -8.05
N ASN A 40 -18.94 -0.23 -7.78
CA ASN A 40 -19.54 -1.02 -6.70
C ASN A 40 -19.28 -2.53 -6.86
N ALA A 41 -19.34 -3.06 -8.09
CA ALA A 41 -19.09 -4.47 -8.36
C ALA A 41 -17.64 -4.85 -8.07
N VAL A 42 -16.67 -4.02 -8.49
CA VAL A 42 -15.24 -4.24 -8.21
C VAL A 42 -14.97 -4.20 -6.71
N GLU A 43 -15.51 -3.21 -6.01
CA GLU A 43 -15.33 -3.08 -4.57
C GLU A 43 -15.91 -4.27 -3.80
N GLN A 44 -17.09 -4.75 -4.18
CA GLN A 44 -17.72 -5.88 -3.50
C GLN A 44 -17.03 -7.22 -3.79
N ILE A 45 -16.65 -7.47 -5.04
CA ILE A 45 -16.06 -8.75 -5.45
C ILE A 45 -14.62 -8.88 -4.93
N PHE A 46 -13.83 -7.82 -5.07
CA PHE A 46 -12.40 -7.84 -4.75
C PHE A 46 -12.06 -7.23 -3.39
N LYS A 47 -13.04 -6.65 -2.68
CA LYS A 47 -12.87 -6.00 -1.36
C LYS A 47 -11.81 -4.89 -1.37
N VAL A 48 -11.72 -4.18 -2.49
CA VAL A 48 -10.84 -3.02 -2.72
C VAL A 48 -11.65 -1.72 -2.72
N LYS A 49 -10.97 -0.58 -2.74
CA LYS A 49 -11.52 0.77 -2.90
C LYS A 49 -11.13 1.31 -4.26
N VAL A 50 -12.13 1.80 -4.99
CA VAL A 50 -11.95 2.36 -6.34
C VAL A 50 -11.82 3.88 -6.24
N GLU A 51 -10.80 4.43 -6.87
CA GLU A 51 -10.63 5.88 -7.00
C GLU A 51 -11.38 6.43 -8.21
N LYS A 52 -11.23 5.77 -9.37
CA LYS A 52 -11.77 6.26 -10.64
C LYS A 52 -12.09 5.14 -11.62
N VAL A 53 -13.11 5.36 -12.44
CA VAL A 53 -13.50 4.43 -13.53
C VAL A 53 -13.57 5.16 -14.87
N ASN A 54 -12.82 4.64 -15.84
CA ASN A 54 -12.84 5.05 -17.24
C ASN A 54 -13.39 3.89 -18.08
N THR A 55 -14.29 4.18 -19.03
CA THR A 55 -14.96 3.14 -19.83
C THR A 55 -14.91 3.44 -21.31
N ILE A 56 -14.74 2.42 -22.13
CA ILE A 56 -14.76 2.48 -23.60
C ILE A 56 -15.68 1.37 -24.11
N LYS A 57 -16.61 1.70 -25.01
CA LYS A 57 -17.43 0.70 -25.69
C LYS A 57 -16.62 0.08 -26.82
N VAL A 58 -16.59 -1.25 -26.89
CA VAL A 58 -15.93 -2.00 -27.96
C VAL A 58 -17.01 -2.68 -28.79
N ASP A 59 -17.13 -2.24 -30.03
CA ASP A 59 -18.13 -2.77 -30.95
C ASP A 59 -17.76 -4.17 -31.46
N LYS A 60 -18.80 -4.84 -31.94
CA LYS A 60 -18.70 -6.16 -32.54
C LYS A 60 -17.87 -6.10 -33.82
N LYS A 61 -16.95 -7.05 -34.01
CA LYS A 61 -16.16 -7.16 -35.23
C LYS A 61 -16.71 -8.30 -36.09
N PRO A 62 -16.80 -8.14 -37.42
CA PRO A 62 -17.22 -9.23 -38.30
C PRO A 62 -16.23 -10.39 -38.15
N LYS A 63 -16.75 -11.60 -38.03
CA LYS A 63 -15.95 -12.81 -37.92
C LYS A 63 -16.66 -13.96 -38.61
N ASN A 64 -15.90 -14.72 -39.39
CA ASN A 64 -16.39 -15.86 -40.14
C ASN A 64 -15.96 -17.14 -39.45
N VAL A 65 -16.85 -18.12 -39.38
CA VAL A 65 -16.59 -19.46 -38.86
C VAL A 65 -17.12 -20.47 -39.89
N GLY A 66 -16.21 -21.00 -40.70
CA GLY A 66 -16.56 -21.84 -41.84
C GLY A 66 -17.47 -21.09 -42.83
N ARG A 67 -18.63 -21.69 -43.13
CA ARG A 67 -19.67 -21.11 -44.01
C ARG A 67 -20.48 -19.98 -43.36
N PHE A 68 -20.37 -19.78 -42.05
CA PHE A 68 -21.21 -18.81 -41.34
C PHE A 68 -20.50 -17.47 -41.21
N HIS A 69 -21.19 -16.42 -41.65
CA HIS A 69 -20.81 -15.03 -41.44
C HIS A 69 -21.51 -14.49 -40.19
N GLY A 70 -20.74 -13.98 -39.25
CA GLY A 70 -21.26 -13.47 -37.99
C GLY A 70 -20.41 -12.33 -37.44
N PHE A 71 -20.63 -12.03 -36.16
CA PHE A 71 -19.87 -11.00 -35.45
C PHE A 71 -19.44 -11.51 -34.09
N THR A 72 -18.33 -10.98 -33.58
CA THR A 72 -17.94 -11.18 -32.18
C THR A 72 -18.87 -10.42 -31.24
N ASN A 73 -19.03 -10.89 -30.00
CA ASN A 73 -19.83 -10.14 -29.03
C ASN A 73 -19.21 -8.77 -28.75
N ARG A 74 -20.06 -7.74 -28.76
CA ARG A 74 -19.70 -6.40 -28.24
C ARG A 74 -19.51 -6.47 -26.72
N TYR A 75 -18.67 -5.60 -26.19
CA TYR A 75 -18.46 -5.49 -24.75
C TYR A 75 -18.01 -4.08 -24.40
N LYS A 76 -17.95 -3.77 -23.11
CA LYS A 76 -17.35 -2.52 -22.63
C LYS A 76 -16.04 -2.85 -21.93
N LYS A 77 -15.02 -2.05 -22.19
CA LYS A 77 -13.74 -2.09 -21.49
C LYS A 77 -13.79 -1.06 -20.38
N ALA A 78 -13.56 -1.49 -19.15
CA ALA A 78 -13.48 -0.61 -17.99
C ALA A 78 -12.05 -0.61 -17.45
N MET A 79 -11.41 0.56 -17.45
CA MET A 79 -10.15 0.82 -16.76
C MET A 79 -10.48 1.40 -15.40
N VAL A 80 -10.09 0.71 -14.34
CA VAL A 80 -10.43 1.00 -12.95
C VAL A 80 -9.13 1.33 -12.23
N THR A 81 -9.05 2.54 -11.69
CA THR A 81 -7.95 2.99 -10.86
C THR A 81 -8.30 2.72 -9.40
N LEU A 82 -7.42 2.03 -8.70
CA LEU A 82 -7.56 1.77 -7.26
C LEU A 82 -6.87 2.85 -6.44
N VAL A 83 -7.28 2.97 -5.17
CA VAL A 83 -6.55 3.76 -4.19
C VAL A 83 -5.15 3.17 -3.99
N ALA A 84 -4.15 4.03 -3.78
CA ALA A 84 -2.78 3.64 -3.55
C ALA A 84 -2.64 2.57 -2.45
N GLY A 85 -1.78 1.57 -2.69
CA GLY A 85 -1.50 0.48 -1.77
C GLY A 85 -2.48 -0.70 -1.82
N GLN A 86 -3.42 -0.70 -2.76
CA GLN A 86 -4.32 -1.84 -3.00
C GLN A 86 -4.03 -2.49 -4.35
N GLU A 87 -4.04 -3.82 -4.35
CA GLU A 87 -3.75 -4.63 -5.52
C GLU A 87 -4.83 -5.70 -5.71
N ILE A 88 -5.12 -6.03 -6.96
CA ILE A 88 -6.02 -7.13 -7.32
C ILE A 88 -5.18 -8.27 -7.90
N ASN A 89 -5.26 -9.43 -7.25
CA ASN A 89 -4.64 -10.65 -7.75
C ASN A 89 -5.63 -11.40 -8.66
N PHE A 90 -5.24 -11.59 -9.92
CA PHE A 90 -6.03 -12.34 -10.91
C PHE A 90 -5.67 -13.82 -10.99
N PHE A 91 -4.55 -14.22 -10.37
CA PHE A 91 -4.01 -15.56 -10.46
C PHE A 91 -4.42 -16.38 -9.23
N PRO A 92 -5.13 -17.52 -9.42
CA PRO A 92 -5.61 -18.33 -8.30
C PRO A 92 -4.51 -18.98 -7.46
N ASN A 93 -3.26 -19.05 -7.98
CA ASN A 93 -2.16 -19.78 -7.36
C ASN A 93 -1.16 -18.88 -6.62
N GLU A 94 -1.36 -17.56 -6.59
CA GLU A 94 -0.54 -16.66 -5.79
C GLU A 94 -1.26 -16.37 -4.47
N GLU A 95 -0.83 -17.05 -3.41
CA GLU A 95 -1.27 -16.75 -2.06
C GLU A 95 -0.90 -15.29 -1.72
N VAL A 96 -1.93 -14.46 -1.53
CA VAL A 96 -1.76 -13.10 -1.01
C VAL A 96 -1.22 -13.22 0.40
N LYS A 97 0.09 -12.99 0.60
CA LYS A 97 0.61 -12.74 1.95
C LYS A 97 -0.14 -11.51 2.47
N PRO A 98 -0.90 -11.60 3.57
CA PRO A 98 -1.78 -10.52 3.98
C PRO A 98 -0.97 -9.24 4.27
N VAL A 99 -1.22 -8.19 3.48
CA VAL A 99 -0.57 -6.87 3.57
C VAL A 99 -0.71 -6.26 4.97
N LYS A 100 -1.78 -6.60 5.70
CA LYS A 100 -1.99 -6.21 7.11
C LYS A 100 -0.83 -6.62 8.02
N GLU A 101 -0.14 -7.71 7.69
CA GLU A 101 0.98 -8.23 8.47
C GLU A 101 2.31 -7.53 8.13
N GLN A 102 2.42 -6.96 6.93
CA GLN A 102 3.59 -6.20 6.48
C GLN A 102 3.56 -4.78 7.03
N VAL A 103 2.41 -4.09 6.95
CA VAL A 103 2.22 -2.76 7.53
C VAL A 103 2.42 -2.80 9.05
N ALA A 104 1.86 -3.81 9.73
CA ALA A 104 2.07 -4.00 11.17
C ALA A 104 3.53 -4.31 11.55
N LYS A 105 4.30 -5.00 10.68
CA LYS A 105 5.74 -5.25 10.91
C LYS A 105 6.59 -3.98 10.71
N GLU A 106 6.27 -3.16 9.73
CA GLU A 106 6.96 -1.90 9.46
C GLU A 106 6.69 -0.86 10.55
N GLU A 107 5.44 -0.72 10.97
CA GLU A 107 5.06 0.14 12.10
C GLU A 107 5.76 -0.29 13.40
N ARG A 108 5.81 -1.61 13.68
CA ARG A 108 6.54 -2.16 14.84
C ARG A 108 8.04 -1.90 14.77
N LYS A 109 8.68 -1.96 13.59
CA LYS A 109 10.10 -1.62 13.41
C LYS A 109 10.38 -0.14 13.67
N ASN A 110 9.51 0.74 13.17
CA ASN A 110 9.66 2.18 13.35
C ASN A 110 9.51 2.55 14.84
N LEU A 111 8.49 2.02 15.52
CA LEU A 111 8.29 2.19 16.96
C LEU A 111 9.46 1.65 17.80
N ALA A 112 10.01 0.48 17.45
CA ALA A 112 11.18 -0.08 18.13
C ALA A 112 12.41 0.85 18.01
N SER A 113 12.65 1.40 16.83
CA SER A 113 13.77 2.32 16.60
C SER A 113 13.66 3.62 17.43
N ASP A 114 12.43 4.09 17.68
CA ASP A 114 12.20 5.31 18.47
C ASP A 114 12.29 5.05 19.98
N VAL A 115 11.94 3.85 20.45
CA VAL A 115 12.16 3.42 21.84
C VAL A 115 13.65 3.29 22.13
N GLU A 116 14.43 2.69 21.23
CA GLU A 116 15.89 2.56 21.37
C GLU A 116 16.59 3.93 21.44
N LYS A 117 16.22 4.88 20.57
CA LYS A 117 16.74 6.26 20.61
C LYS A 117 16.44 6.96 21.94
N ARG A 118 15.23 6.77 22.49
CA ARG A 118 14.82 7.36 23.78
C ARG A 118 15.55 6.73 24.97
N VAL A 119 15.77 5.42 24.94
CA VAL A 119 16.54 4.70 25.97
C VAL A 119 18.01 5.14 25.92
N ALA A 120 18.60 5.26 24.74
CA ALA A 120 19.96 5.76 24.54
C ALA A 120 20.12 7.20 25.07
N ALA A 121 19.16 8.09 24.78
CA ALA A 121 19.16 9.46 25.29
C ALA A 121 19.05 9.53 26.82
N LYS A 122 18.21 8.70 27.45
CA LYS A 122 18.10 8.59 28.92
C LYS A 122 19.37 8.02 29.56
N LEU A 123 20.01 7.04 28.94
CA LEU A 123 21.27 6.47 29.43
C LEU A 123 22.42 7.47 29.31
N ALA A 124 22.47 8.25 28.22
CA ALA A 124 23.46 9.29 28.02
C ALA A 124 23.32 10.41 29.07
N SER A 125 22.10 10.88 29.36
CA SER A 125 21.86 11.91 30.39
C SER A 125 22.13 11.42 31.81
N LYS A 126 21.85 10.14 32.10
CA LYS A 126 22.19 9.51 33.38
C LYS A 126 23.70 9.36 33.57
N LYS A 127 24.45 9.07 32.49
CA LYS A 127 25.91 8.94 32.50
C LYS A 127 26.63 10.29 32.61
N THR A 128 26.07 11.36 32.06
CA THR A 128 26.59 12.73 32.27
C THR A 128 26.29 13.25 33.68
N ALA A 129 25.10 12.98 34.23
CA ALA A 129 24.72 13.40 35.59
C ALA A 129 25.53 12.69 36.71
N THR A 130 25.98 11.46 36.47
CA THR A 130 26.83 10.72 37.42
C THR A 130 28.29 11.13 37.37
N LYS A 131 28.79 11.60 36.21
CA LYS A 131 30.15 12.15 36.07
C LYS A 131 30.30 13.54 36.70
N THR A 132 29.27 14.38 36.69
CA THR A 132 29.33 15.71 37.30
C THR A 132 29.35 15.67 38.83
N ASN A 133 28.78 14.63 39.46
CA ASN A 133 28.75 14.50 40.92
C ASN A 133 30.04 13.88 41.53
N ALA A 134 30.93 13.32 40.70
CA ALA A 134 32.20 12.73 41.15
C ALA A 134 33.36 13.75 41.23
N ASN A 135 33.16 14.99 40.75
CA ASN A 135 34.22 16.00 40.61
C ASN A 135 34.23 17.11 41.69
N THR A 136 33.43 16.99 42.75
CA THR A 136 33.28 18.02 43.80
C THR A 136 34.03 17.72 45.11
N SER A 137 34.80 16.64 45.21
CA SER A 137 35.53 16.29 46.44
C SER A 137 37.04 16.16 46.22
N LYS A 138 37.76 17.29 46.20
CA LYS A 138 39.17 17.43 46.67
C LYS A 138 39.65 18.87 46.47
N THR A 139 39.38 19.73 47.45
CA THR A 139 40.17 20.94 47.68
C THR A 139 40.45 21.02 49.17
N THR A 140 41.43 20.25 49.64
CA THR A 140 41.95 20.37 51.00
C THR A 140 42.85 21.60 51.04
N MET A 141 42.32 22.72 51.55
CA MET A 141 43.09 23.95 51.77
C MET A 141 44.13 23.71 52.89
N HIS A 142 45.41 23.71 52.54
CA HIS A 142 46.48 23.82 53.53
C HIS A 142 46.48 25.24 54.09
N ARG A 143 46.03 25.41 55.33
CA ARG A 143 46.14 26.68 56.07
C ARG A 143 47.61 26.91 56.41
N LYS A 144 48.23 27.84 55.70
CA LYS A 144 49.47 28.49 56.10
C LYS A 144 49.12 29.59 57.09
N VAL A 145 49.49 29.43 58.35
CA VAL A 145 49.65 30.53 59.31
C VAL A 145 51.03 30.38 59.92
N GLY A 146 51.93 31.29 59.53
CA GLY A 146 53.23 31.47 60.17
C GLY A 146 53.22 32.75 61.01
N GLY A 147 54.21 32.85 61.89
CA GLY A 147 54.62 34.09 62.56
C GLY A 147 54.25 34.12 64.03
N GLY A 148 55.26 34.12 64.90
CA GLY A 148 55.12 34.06 66.36
C GLY A 148 55.16 35.41 67.08
N GLU A 149 55.04 35.31 68.41
CA GLU A 149 55.85 35.88 69.51
C GLU A 149 55.53 35.03 70.75
#